data_AF-A0A9Q3UGM4-F1
#
_entry.id   AF-A0A9Q3UGM4-F1
#
_cell.length_a   1.000
_cell.length_b   1.000
_cell.length_c   1.000
_cell.angle_alpha   90.00
_cell.angle_beta   90.00
_cell.angle_gamma   90.00
#
_symmetry.space_group_name_H-M   'P 1'
#
loop_
_entity.id
_entity.type
_entity.pdbx_description
1 polymer ?
#
loop_
_entity_poly.entity_id
_entity_poly.type
_entity_poly.pdbx_seq_one_letter_code
_entity_poly.pdbx_strand_id
1 'polypeptide(L)'
;MTDITIHLSEHLVVPTTDHSLLELVRQGNFLWPRGATCATQDGDGAIVWWNAAINKVKDARKKAKPHKGLYSLLGIRHEVGQEFYYEGEQEVVASDWKTAVVTLEQFTGLES
;
A
#
# COMPACT_ATOMS: atom_id res chain seq x y z
N MET A 1 34.99 -19.98 2.27
CA MET A 1 34.57 -18.58 2.39
C MET A 1 33.30 -18.46 1.60
N THR A 2 32.20 -18.13 2.26
CA THR A 2 30.91 -17.93 1.59
C THR A 2 30.84 -16.46 1.27
N ASP A 3 30.94 -16.12 -0.02
CA ASP A 3 30.75 -14.74 -0.46
C ASP A 3 29.28 -14.36 -0.25
N ILE A 4 29.05 -13.35 0.57
CA ILE A 4 27.74 -12.72 0.74
C ILE A 4 27.68 -11.55 -0.23
N THR A 5 26.96 -11.75 -1.34
CA THR A 5 26.68 -10.68 -2.31
C THR A 5 25.46 -9.90 -1.85
N ILE A 6 25.66 -8.66 -1.39
CA ILE A 6 24.57 -7.75 -1.02
C ILE A 6 24.30 -6.81 -2.20
N HIS A 7 23.18 -7.01 -2.89
CA HIS A 7 22.70 -6.13 -3.96
C HIS A 7 22.01 -4.89 -3.37
N LEU A 8 22.80 -3.88 -2.96
CA LEU A 8 22.30 -2.63 -2.37
C LEU A 8 21.56 -1.70 -3.37
N SER A 9 21.55 -2.05 -4.65
CA SER A 9 21.04 -1.20 -5.74
C SER A 9 19.69 -1.62 -6.31
N GLU A 10 19.16 -2.78 -5.92
CA GLU A 10 17.85 -3.22 -6.39
C GLU A 10 16.80 -2.81 -5.36
N HIS A 11 15.93 -1.88 -5.76
CA HIS A 11 14.70 -1.62 -5.04
C HIS A 11 13.86 -2.89 -5.09
N LEU A 12 13.95 -3.70 -4.03
CA LEU A 12 13.21 -4.93 -3.87
C LEU A 12 11.73 -4.59 -3.77
N VAL A 13 11.03 -4.76 -4.88
CA VAL A 13 9.58 -4.87 -4.87
C VAL A 13 9.28 -6.31 -4.48
N VAL A 14 8.47 -6.52 -3.44
CA VAL A 14 8.05 -7.87 -3.03
C VAL A 14 7.18 -8.51 -4.14
N PRO A 15 7.02 -9.84 -4.17
CA PRO A 15 6.23 -10.50 -5.21
C PRO A 15 4.82 -9.91 -5.36
N THR A 16 4.32 -9.87 -6.59
CA THR A 16 2.95 -9.42 -6.89
C THR A 16 1.99 -10.61 -6.86
N THR A 17 0.87 -10.49 -6.15
CA THR A 17 -0.24 -11.44 -6.19
C THR A 17 -1.24 -11.09 -7.30
N ASP A 18 -2.14 -12.01 -7.62
CA ASP A 18 -3.25 -11.79 -8.57
C ASP A 18 -4.37 -10.93 -7.95
N HIS A 19 -4.43 -10.80 -6.62
CA HIS A 19 -5.45 -10.01 -5.92
C HIS A 19 -5.22 -8.50 -6.01
N SER A 20 -6.30 -7.75 -6.19
CA SER A 20 -6.32 -6.28 -6.09
C SER A 20 -6.14 -5.80 -4.65
N LEU A 21 -5.77 -4.53 -4.45
CA LEU A 21 -5.57 -3.98 -3.11
C LEU A 21 -6.87 -4.00 -2.29
N LEU A 22 -8.02 -3.79 -2.93
CA LEU A 22 -9.31 -3.89 -2.27
C LEU A 22 -9.57 -5.31 -1.74
N GLU A 23 -9.23 -6.33 -2.52
CA GLU A 23 -9.35 -7.72 -2.11
C GLU A 23 -8.41 -8.04 -0.95
N LEU A 24 -7.13 -7.65 -1.05
CA LEU A 24 -6.17 -7.85 0.04
C LEU A 24 -6.62 -7.18 1.33
N VAL A 25 -7.10 -5.94 1.25
CA VAL A 25 -7.56 -5.22 2.43
C VAL A 25 -8.79 -5.88 3.07
N ARG A 26 -9.69 -6.46 2.27
CA ARG A 26 -10.88 -7.17 2.77
C ARG A 26 -10.56 -8.57 3.30
N GLN A 27 -9.62 -9.27 2.69
CA GLN A 27 -9.22 -10.64 3.06
C GLN A 27 -8.26 -10.65 4.25
N GLY A 28 -7.43 -9.62 4.42
CA GLY A 28 -6.36 -9.55 5.41
C GLY A 28 -6.83 -9.37 6.86
N ASN A 29 -8.14 -9.36 7.12
CA ASN A 29 -8.72 -9.14 8.44
C ASN A 29 -8.19 -7.88 9.15
N PHE A 30 -7.84 -6.86 8.37
CA PHE A 30 -7.34 -5.59 8.89
C PHE A 30 -8.48 -4.77 9.50
N LEU A 31 -8.17 -4.05 10.58
CA LEU A 31 -9.09 -3.07 11.15
C LEU A 31 -8.85 -1.73 10.45
N TRP A 32 -9.89 -1.19 9.79
CA TRP A 32 -9.79 0.15 9.19
C TRP A 32 -9.43 1.19 10.27
N PRO A 33 -8.25 1.83 10.23
CA PRO A 33 -7.82 2.69 11.33
C PRO A 33 -8.70 3.91 11.48
N ARG A 34 -8.93 4.33 12.73
CA ARG A 34 -9.74 5.51 13.03
C ARG A 34 -9.14 6.75 12.36
N GLY A 35 -9.93 7.41 11.53
CA GLY A 35 -9.52 8.63 10.82
C GLY A 35 -8.83 8.40 9.48
N ALA A 36 -8.59 7.14 9.08
CA ALA A 36 -8.16 6.84 7.72
C ALA A 36 -9.31 7.12 6.74
N THR A 37 -9.00 7.82 5.66
CA THR A 37 -9.90 8.11 4.54
C THR A 37 -9.67 7.14 3.39
N CYS A 38 -8.44 6.66 3.21
CA CYS A 38 -8.09 5.66 2.21
C CYS A 38 -6.83 4.88 2.56
N ALA A 39 -6.60 3.80 1.81
CA ALA A 39 -5.41 2.97 1.86
C ALA A 39 -4.71 2.94 0.49
N THR A 40 -3.39 2.81 0.50
CA THR A 40 -2.59 2.53 -0.69
C THR A 40 -1.53 1.47 -0.36
N GLN A 41 -0.78 0.98 -1.34
CA GLN A 41 0.34 0.09 -1.08
C GLN A 41 1.64 0.60 -1.70
N ASP A 42 2.75 0.33 -1.03
CA ASP A 42 4.10 0.62 -1.49
C ASP A 42 4.83 -0.67 -1.89
N GLY A 43 5.92 -0.55 -2.64
CA GLY A 43 6.56 -1.69 -3.31
C GLY A 43 7.16 -2.73 -2.37
N ASP A 44 7.41 -2.37 -1.12
CA ASP A 44 7.86 -3.27 -0.05
C ASP A 44 6.71 -4.09 0.57
N GLY A 45 5.48 -3.98 0.05
CA GLY A 45 4.31 -4.70 0.56
C GLY A 45 3.50 -3.91 1.59
N ALA A 46 4.00 -2.76 2.05
CA ALA A 46 3.34 -1.95 3.07
C ALA A 46 2.00 -1.39 2.56
N ILE A 47 0.90 -1.80 3.19
CA ILE A 47 -0.41 -1.18 3.07
C ILE A 47 -0.43 0.00 4.03
N VAL A 48 -0.47 1.21 3.47
CA VAL A 48 -0.40 2.47 4.22
C VAL A 48 -1.77 3.11 4.29
N TRP A 49 -2.21 3.39 5.51
CA TRP A 49 -3.49 4.02 5.83
C TRP A 49 -3.32 5.53 5.97
N TRP A 50 -4.08 6.31 5.20
CA TRP A 50 -3.93 7.76 5.13
C TRP A 50 -5.11 8.51 5.74
N ASN A 51 -4.82 9.52 6.56
CA ASN A 51 -5.73 10.61 6.90
C ASN A 51 -5.42 11.83 6.02
N ALA A 52 -5.80 11.74 4.76
CA ALA A 52 -5.64 12.81 3.76
C ALA A 52 -6.84 12.85 2.81
N ALA A 53 -7.09 13.99 2.15
CA ALA A 53 -8.17 14.04 1.17
C ALA A 53 -7.94 13.03 0.03
N ILE A 54 -8.94 12.20 -0.29
CA ILE A 54 -8.84 11.11 -1.28
C ILE A 54 -8.31 11.64 -2.62
N ASN A 55 -8.78 12.79 -3.08
CA ASN A 55 -8.30 13.41 -4.33
C ASN A 55 -6.80 13.75 -4.28
N LYS A 56 -6.29 14.23 -3.15
CA LYS A 56 -4.85 14.47 -2.97
C LYS A 56 -4.04 13.17 -3.02
N VAL A 57 -4.56 12.10 -2.43
CA VAL A 57 -3.92 10.77 -2.46
C VAL A 57 -3.90 10.20 -3.89
N LYS A 58 -5.03 10.30 -4.61
CA LYS A 58 -5.12 9.90 -6.03
C LYS A 58 -4.13 10.69 -6.90
N ASP A 59 -4.03 12.00 -6.70
CA ASP A 59 -3.07 12.84 -7.45
C ASP A 59 -1.61 12.55 -7.08
N ALA A 60 -1.33 12.26 -5.80
CA ALA A 60 -0.01 11.83 -5.37
C ALA A 60 0.36 10.49 -6.00
N ARG A 61 -0.55 9.51 -6.03
CA ARG A 61 -0.31 8.18 -6.61
C ARG A 61 -0.01 8.24 -8.12
N LYS A 62 -0.66 9.15 -8.87
CA LYS A 62 -0.33 9.42 -10.28
C LYS A 62 1.08 10.00 -10.48
N LYS A 63 1.61 10.74 -9.50
CA LYS A 63 2.92 11.40 -9.56
C LYS A 63 4.05 10.57 -8.95
N ALA A 64 3.70 9.64 -8.08
CA ALA A 64 4.64 8.85 -7.32
C ALA A 64 5.49 7.98 -8.23
N LYS A 65 6.79 7.89 -7.92
CA LYS A 65 7.62 6.83 -8.48
C LYS A 65 7.36 5.58 -7.65
N PRO A 66 7.19 4.39 -8.26
CA PRO A 66 6.86 3.16 -7.54
C PRO A 66 7.76 2.84 -6.33
N HIS A 67 9.04 3.25 -6.37
CA HIS A 67 10.03 3.01 -5.30
C HIS A 67 10.10 4.11 -4.23
N LYS A 68 9.27 5.15 -4.28
CA LYS A 68 9.33 6.30 -3.34
C LYS A 68 8.11 6.43 -2.42
N GLY A 69 7.14 5.54 -2.57
CA GLY A 69 5.86 5.63 -1.86
C GLY A 69 5.19 7.00 -2.01
N LEU A 70 4.37 7.39 -1.04
CA LEU A 70 3.70 8.70 -1.04
C LEU A 70 4.22 9.69 0.01
N TYR A 71 5.14 9.29 0.89
CA TYR A 71 5.62 10.18 1.96
C TYR A 71 6.21 11.49 1.44
N SER A 72 6.94 11.46 0.32
CA SER A 72 7.51 12.68 -0.28
C SER A 72 6.46 13.67 -0.84
N LEU A 73 5.23 13.21 -1.09
CA LEU A 73 4.15 13.99 -1.70
C LEU A 73 3.06 14.38 -0.71
N LEU A 74 2.74 13.49 0.24
CA LEU A 74 1.70 13.70 1.25
C LEU A 74 2.28 14.15 2.59
N GLY A 75 3.45 13.64 2.97
CA GLY A 75 4.08 13.84 4.28
C GLY A 75 3.64 12.79 5.30
N ILE A 76 4.60 12.29 6.09
CA ILE A 76 4.39 11.21 7.09
C ILE A 76 3.31 11.52 8.13
N ARG A 77 3.07 12.80 8.45
CA ARG A 77 2.02 13.22 9.40
C ARG A 77 0.60 12.79 9.00
N HIS A 78 0.39 12.38 7.74
CA HIS A 78 -0.90 11.92 7.23
C HIS A 78 -1.03 10.40 7.29
N GLU A 79 0.02 9.65 7.61
CA GLU A 79 -0.08 8.23 7.91
C GLU A 79 -0.76 8.03 9.26
N VAL A 80 -1.71 7.10 9.31
CA VAL A 80 -2.39 6.71 10.55
C VAL A 80 -2.24 5.23 10.89
N GLY A 81 -1.55 4.48 10.05
CA GLY A 81 -1.21 3.09 10.28
C GLY A 81 -0.53 2.48 9.06
N GLN A 82 0.13 1.35 9.29
CA GLN A 82 0.75 0.54 8.26
C GLN A 82 0.62 -0.94 8.62
N GLU A 83 0.27 -1.77 7.64
CA GLU A 83 0.13 -3.22 7.78
C GLU A 83 0.68 -3.93 6.54
N PHE A 84 0.82 -5.25 6.60
CA PHE A 84 1.34 -6.08 5.52
C PHE A 84 0.42 -7.28 5.31
N TYR A 85 0.18 -7.63 4.05
CA TYR A 85 -0.55 -8.85 3.69
C TYR A 85 0.46 -9.96 3.35
N TYR A 86 0.20 -11.16 3.85
CA TYR A 86 1.04 -12.33 3.63
C TYR A 86 0.24 -13.43 2.93
N GLU A 87 0.79 -13.97 1.84
CA GLU A 87 0.37 -15.26 1.28
C GLU A 87 1.24 -16.36 1.87
N GLY A 88 0.72 -17.06 2.88
CA GLY A 88 1.52 -17.95 3.70
C GLY A 88 2.51 -17.14 4.55
N GLU A 89 3.81 -17.32 4.32
CA GLU A 89 4.88 -16.58 5.00
C GLU A 89 5.49 -15.46 4.13
N GLN A 90 4.97 -15.26 2.91
CA GLN A 90 5.53 -14.31 1.95
C GLN A 90 4.72 -13.01 1.89
N GLU A 91 5.39 -11.87 2.13
CA GLU A 91 4.84 -10.54 1.87
C GLU A 91 4.59 -10.35 0.37
N VAL A 92 3.45 -9.75 0.03
CA VAL A 92 3.06 -9.52 -1.37
C VAL A 92 2.52 -8.11 -1.59
N VAL A 93 2.61 -7.65 -2.83
CA VAL A 93 1.88 -6.48 -3.34
C VAL A 93 0.71 -6.89 -4.21
N ALA A 94 -0.40 -6.15 -4.12
CA ALA A 94 -1.58 -6.32 -4.96
C ALA A 94 -1.28 -6.10 -6.44
N SER A 95 -2.04 -6.73 -7.34
CA SER A 95 -1.89 -6.57 -8.80
C SER A 95 -2.00 -5.11 -9.29
N ASP A 96 -2.74 -4.27 -8.57
CA ASP A 96 -2.97 -2.85 -8.87
C ASP A 96 -2.26 -1.87 -7.92
N TRP A 97 -1.30 -2.33 -7.11
CA TRP A 97 -0.62 -1.55 -6.05
C TRP A 97 -0.08 -0.19 -6.49
N LYS A 98 0.37 -0.09 -7.75
CA LYS A 98 0.95 1.14 -8.33
C LYS A 98 -0.07 2.26 -8.51
N THR A 99 -1.35 1.93 -8.64
CA THR A 99 -2.42 2.88 -8.96
C THR A 99 -3.56 2.90 -7.94
N ALA A 100 -3.70 1.85 -7.15
CA ALA A 100 -4.79 1.68 -6.22
C ALA A 100 -4.83 2.76 -5.13
N VAL A 101 -6.05 3.24 -4.87
CA VAL A 101 -6.41 4.05 -3.71
C VAL A 101 -7.75 3.52 -3.22
N VAL A 102 -7.74 2.68 -2.20
CA VAL A 102 -8.95 2.06 -1.64
C VAL A 102 -9.58 3.01 -0.65
N THR A 103 -10.84 3.40 -0.82
CA THR A 103 -11.55 4.28 0.12
C THR A 103 -12.32 3.49 1.17
N LEU A 104 -12.74 4.17 2.24
CA LEU A 104 -13.59 3.55 3.26
C LEU A 104 -14.93 3.09 2.69
N GLU A 105 -15.53 3.84 1.76
CA GLU A 105 -16.78 3.43 1.10
C GLU A 105 -16.58 2.13 0.32
N GLN A 106 -15.48 2.04 -0.45
CA GLN A 106 -15.13 0.82 -1.18
C GLN A 106 -14.92 -0.35 -0.24
N PHE A 107 -14.18 -0.17 0.86
CA PHE A 107 -13.95 -1.24 1.83
C PHE A 107 -15.25 -1.78 2.43
N THR A 108 -16.12 -0.88 2.89
CA THR A 108 -17.41 -1.22 3.54
C THR A 108 -18.48 -1.71 2.57
N GLY A 109 -18.32 -1.48 1.26
CA GLY A 109 -19.31 -1.84 0.25
C GLY A 109 -20.52 -0.90 0.21
N LEU A 110 -20.40 0.31 0.78
CA LEU A 110 -21.43 1.35 0.80
C LEU A 110 -21.28 2.32 -0.38
N GLU A 111 -21.00 1.80 -1.57
CA GLU A 111 -20.96 2.64 -2.78
C GLU A 111 -22.38 3.13 -3.10
N SER A 112 -22.58 4.45 -3.08
CA SER A 112 -23.84 5.12 -3.43
C SER A 112 -24.03 5.27 -4.94
#